data_AF-A0A329RSJ4-F1
#
_entry.id   AF-A0A329RSJ4-F1
#
_cell.length_a   1.000
_cell.length_b   1.000
_cell.length_c   1.000
_cell.angle_alpha   90.00
_cell.angle_beta   90.00
_cell.angle_gamma   90.00
#
_symmetry.space_group_name_H-M   'P 1'
#
loop_
_entity.id
_entity.type
_entity.pdbx_description
1 polymer ?
#
loop_
_entity_poly.entity_id
_entity_poly.type
_entity_poly.pdbx_seq_one_letter_code
_entity_poly.pdbx_strand_id
1 'polypeptide(L)'
;MEKEPSLGSYLAPRAPIVKFPIFERACVQVQNGETRHMTPAAIAALAPFASQGTSTSQSLTSSISAKKLSFAEQALKKRRMQDQQQPRYELVHYIPPTSNVAEHFF
;
A
#
# COMPACT_ATOMS: atom_id res chain seq x y z
N MET A 1 25.95 22.17 -6.49
CA MET A 1 25.26 20.87 -6.45
C MET A 1 24.02 21.08 -5.61
N GLU A 2 22.84 21.14 -6.23
CA GLU A 2 21.61 21.42 -5.47
C GLU A 2 21.33 20.27 -4.51
N LYS A 3 21.16 20.62 -3.24
CA LYS A 3 21.04 19.68 -2.11
C LYS A 3 19.60 19.21 -1.90
N GLU A 4 18.64 19.86 -2.57
CA GLU A 4 17.21 19.63 -2.41
C GLU A 4 16.55 19.42 -3.79
N PRO A 5 15.49 18.60 -3.86
CA PRO A 5 14.76 18.40 -5.10
C PRO A 5 14.07 19.70 -5.54
N SER A 6 14.10 20.00 -6.84
CA SER A 6 13.31 21.10 -7.39
C SER A 6 11.81 20.75 -7.33
N LEU A 7 11.07 21.50 -6.52
CA LEU A 7 9.62 21.31 -6.33
C LEU A 7 8.78 22.34 -7.11
N GLY A 8 9.41 23.23 -7.88
CA GLY A 8 8.72 24.33 -8.57
C GLY A 8 7.62 23.84 -9.52
N SER A 9 7.81 22.70 -10.18
CA SER A 9 6.80 22.10 -11.06
C SER A 9 5.55 21.58 -10.34
N TYR A 10 5.62 21.38 -9.02
CA TYR A 10 4.55 20.78 -8.22
C TYR A 10 3.94 21.77 -7.20
N LEU A 11 4.72 22.76 -6.76
CA LEU A 11 4.32 23.69 -5.69
C LEU A 11 4.19 25.15 -6.14
N ALA A 12 4.55 25.51 -7.39
CA ALA A 12 4.39 26.88 -7.86
C ALA A 12 2.90 27.28 -7.96
N PRO A 13 2.57 28.58 -7.85
CA PRO A 13 1.18 29.07 -7.99
C PRO A 13 0.51 28.73 -9.33
N ARG A 14 1.30 28.41 -10.36
CA ARG A 14 0.84 27.99 -11.70
C ARG A 14 1.20 26.55 -12.01
N ALA A 15 1.61 25.76 -11.01
CA ALA A 15 1.85 24.35 -11.19
C ALA A 15 0.55 23.66 -11.67
N PRO A 16 0.63 22.78 -12.68
CA PRO A 16 -0.55 22.05 -13.13
C PRO A 16 -1.05 21.12 -12.03
N ILE A 17 -2.36 21.11 -11.81
CA ILE A 17 -2.99 20.17 -10.88
C ILE A 17 -3.07 18.82 -11.57
N VAL A 18 -2.24 17.90 -11.11
CA VAL A 18 -2.23 16.53 -11.62
C VAL A 18 -3.39 15.77 -10.97
N LYS A 19 -4.50 15.62 -11.69
CA LYS A 19 -5.60 14.75 -11.28
C LYS A 19 -5.23 13.31 -11.59
N PHE A 20 -5.31 12.42 -10.60
CA PHE A 20 -5.09 10.99 -10.83
C PHE A 20 -6.18 10.16 -10.13
N PRO A 21 -7.36 10.03 -10.76
CA PRO A 21 -8.55 9.46 -10.10
C PRO A 21 -8.37 8.03 -9.59
N ILE A 22 -7.58 7.21 -10.30
CA ILE A 22 -7.31 5.83 -9.90
C ILE A 22 -6.49 5.80 -8.62
N PHE A 23 -5.47 6.67 -8.50
CA PHE A 23 -4.66 6.80 -7.30
C PHE A 23 -5.46 7.36 -6.12
N GLU A 24 -6.21 8.45 -6.34
CA GLU A 24 -7.04 9.09 -5.31
C GLU A 24 -8.05 8.08 -4.71
N ARG A 25 -8.77 7.34 -5.57
CA ARG A 25 -9.68 6.29 -5.12
C ARG A 25 -8.94 5.16 -4.40
N ALA A 26 -7.78 4.75 -4.89
CA ALA A 26 -6.98 3.70 -4.26
C ALA A 26 -6.54 4.10 -2.84
N CYS A 27 -6.16 5.36 -2.62
CA CYS A 27 -5.85 5.89 -1.30
C CYS A 27 -7.03 5.78 -0.34
N VAL A 28 -8.24 6.15 -0.79
CA VAL A 28 -9.47 6.02 0.01
C VAL A 28 -9.76 4.56 0.36
N GLN A 29 -9.62 3.63 -0.60
CA GLN A 29 -9.82 2.20 -0.35
C GLN A 29 -8.84 1.66 0.70
N VAL A 30 -7.58 2.07 0.65
CA VAL A 30 -6.59 1.70 1.68
C VAL A 30 -6.99 2.26 3.05
N GLN A 31 -7.37 3.53 3.12
CA GLN A 31 -7.76 4.19 4.38
C GLN A 31 -9.00 3.55 5.00
N ASN A 32 -9.93 3.04 4.18
CA ASN A 32 -11.11 2.30 4.61
C ASN A 32 -10.83 0.82 4.94
N GLY A 33 -9.61 0.31 4.72
CA GLY A 33 -9.26 -1.10 4.95
C GLY A 33 -9.74 -2.06 3.86
N GLU A 34 -10.08 -1.56 2.66
CA GLU A 34 -10.61 -2.32 1.53
C GLU A 34 -9.53 -2.83 0.56
N THR A 35 -8.29 -2.97 1.02
CA THR A 35 -7.12 -3.37 0.20
C THR A 35 -7.31 -4.70 -0.53
N ARG A 36 -8.18 -5.58 -0.01
CA ARG A 36 -8.53 -6.89 -0.61
C ARG A 36 -9.29 -6.77 -1.94
N HIS A 37 -9.93 -5.62 -2.19
CA HIS A 37 -10.83 -5.41 -3.33
C HIS A 37 -10.24 -4.44 -4.38
N MET A 38 -8.94 -4.15 -4.28
CA MET A 38 -8.27 -3.25 -5.22
C MET A 38 -8.07 -3.89 -6.60
N THR A 39 -8.26 -3.10 -7.64
CA THR A 39 -7.99 -3.53 -9.01
C THR A 39 -6.47 -3.56 -9.27
N PRO A 40 -5.98 -4.34 -10.25
CA PRO A 40 -4.56 -4.33 -10.63
C PRO A 40 -4.03 -2.93 -10.96
N ALA A 41 -4.86 -2.09 -11.60
CA ALA A 41 -4.50 -0.70 -11.90
C ALA A 41 -4.33 0.15 -10.63
N ALA A 42 -5.19 -0.03 -9.62
CA ALA A 42 -5.07 0.65 -8.33
C ALA A 42 -3.81 0.19 -7.58
N ILE A 43 -3.50 -1.10 -7.61
CA ILE A 43 -2.27 -1.66 -7.03
C ILE A 43 -1.04 -1.06 -7.71
N ALA A 44 -1.03 -0.98 -9.04
CA ALA A 44 0.06 -0.36 -9.80
C ALA A 44 0.22 1.13 -9.49
N ALA A 45 -0.89 1.86 -9.31
CA ALA A 45 -0.87 3.27 -8.93
C ALA A 45 -0.29 3.50 -7.52
N LEU A 46 -0.52 2.57 -6.58
CA LEU A 46 0.04 2.64 -5.23
C LEU A 46 1.40 1.96 -5.08
N ALA A 47 1.98 1.42 -6.15
CA ALA A 47 3.29 0.75 -6.08
C ALA A 47 4.38 1.59 -5.40
N PRO A 48 4.47 2.94 -5.59
CA PRO A 48 5.45 3.77 -4.87
C PRO A 48 5.22 3.87 -3.36
N PHE A 49 3.99 3.61 -2.89
CA PHE A 49 3.59 3.71 -1.48
C PHE A 49 3.55 2.35 -0.77
N ALA A 50 3.75 1.27 -1.51
CA ALA A 50 3.82 -0.06 -0.94
C ALA A 50 5.07 -0.16 -0.06
N SER A 51 4.90 -0.32 1.24
CA SER A 51 6.00 -0.77 2.08
C SER A 51 6.31 -2.20 1.64
N GLN A 52 7.54 -2.42 1.16
CA GLN A 52 8.12 -3.76 1.13
C GLN A 52 8.01 -4.23 2.57
N GLY A 53 7.06 -5.13 2.85
CA GLY A 53 6.90 -5.66 4.19
C GLY A 53 8.29 -6.05 4.64
N THR A 54 8.71 -5.60 5.83
CA THR A 54 9.86 -6.21 6.48
C THR A 54 9.47 -7.66 6.68
N SER A 55 9.73 -8.46 5.65
CA SER A 55 10.29 -9.76 5.84
C SER A 55 11.57 -9.47 6.60
N THR A 56 11.46 -9.23 7.92
CA THR A 56 12.39 -9.87 8.82
C THR A 56 12.46 -11.26 8.25
N SER A 57 13.59 -11.53 7.60
CA SER A 57 14.07 -12.87 7.37
C SER A 57 14.02 -13.52 8.76
N GLN A 58 12.85 -14.01 9.16
CA GLN A 58 12.73 -14.98 10.20
C GLN A 58 13.35 -16.19 9.56
N SER A 59 14.66 -16.21 9.73
CA SER A 59 15.53 -17.36 9.78
C SER A 59 14.74 -18.62 9.52
N LEU A 60 15.00 -19.23 8.38
CA LEU A 60 14.54 -20.56 7.96
C LEU A 60 15.04 -21.68 8.90
N THR A 61 15.29 -21.39 10.17
CA THR A 61 15.76 -22.30 11.21
C THR A 61 14.70 -22.39 12.31
N SER A 62 13.50 -22.80 11.94
CA SER A 62 12.62 -23.50 12.88
C SER A 62 12.32 -24.84 12.23
N SER A 63 13.27 -25.74 12.45
CA SER A 63 13.19 -27.19 12.27
C SER A 63 12.00 -27.74 13.05
N ILE A 64 10.78 -27.44 12.61
CA ILE A 64 9.61 -28.19 13.03
C ILE A 64 9.65 -29.45 12.18
N SER A 65 10.17 -30.51 12.81
CA SER A 65 10.02 -31.91 12.42
C SER A 65 8.87 -32.11 11.44
N ALA A 66 9.16 -32.78 10.33
CA ALA A 66 8.26 -33.10 9.22
C ALA A 66 7.04 -33.96 9.64
N LYS A 67 6.19 -33.43 10.53
CA LYS A 67 4.84 -33.92 10.77
C LYS A 67 3.98 -33.37 9.63
N LYS A 68 3.34 -34.27 8.89
CA LYS A 68 2.39 -33.92 7.83
C LYS A 68 1.27 -33.11 8.49
N LEU A 69 1.27 -31.80 8.26
CA LEU A 69 0.20 -30.89 8.70
C LEU A 69 -1.14 -31.43 8.19
N SER A 70 -2.14 -31.46 9.07
CA SER A 70 -3.51 -31.79 8.71
C SER A 70 -4.04 -30.82 7.64
N PHE A 71 -5.04 -31.24 6.85
CA PHE A 71 -5.68 -30.40 5.84
C PHE A 71 -6.15 -29.05 6.41
N ALA A 72 -6.72 -29.06 7.62
CA ALA A 72 -7.13 -27.84 8.32
C ALA A 72 -5.95 -26.92 8.64
N GLU A 73 -4.83 -27.48 9.11
CA GLU A 73 -3.63 -26.71 9.45
C GLU A 73 -2.96 -26.13 8.19
N GLN A 74 -2.98 -26.87 7.09
CA GLN A 74 -2.51 -26.37 5.79
C GLN A 74 -3.39 -25.23 5.28
N ALA A 75 -4.71 -25.34 5.38
CA ALA A 75 -5.64 -24.28 4.99
C ALA A 75 -5.43 -23.01 5.85
N LEU A 76 -5.30 -23.16 7.16
CA LEU A 76 -5.01 -22.05 8.08
C LEU A 76 -3.65 -21.40 7.78
N LYS A 77 -2.61 -22.20 7.52
CA LYS A 77 -1.28 -21.70 7.14
C LYS A 77 -1.33 -20.93 5.83
N LYS A 78 -2.03 -21.44 4.81
CA LYS A 78 -2.22 -20.75 3.53
C LYS A 78 -2.93 -19.40 3.73
N ARG A 79 -4.00 -19.36 4.52
CA ARG A 79 -4.72 -18.11 4.82
C ARG A 79 -3.82 -17.07 5.52
N ARG A 80 -3.05 -17.48 6.53
CA ARG A 80 -2.08 -16.60 7.20
C ARG A 80 -1.03 -16.04 6.23
N MET A 81 -0.47 -16.89 5.37
CA MET A 81 0.52 -16.45 4.39
C MET A 81 -0.08 -15.45 3.41
N GLN A 82 -1.31 -15.69 2.95
CA GLN A 82 -2.01 -14.76 2.05
C GLN A 82 -2.28 -13.41 2.72
N ASP A 83 -2.68 -13.38 3.99
CA ASP A 83 -2.87 -12.14 4.76
C ASP A 83 -1.53 -11.40 4.98
N GLN A 84 -0.42 -12.13 5.15
CA GLN A 84 0.92 -11.55 5.33
C GLN A 84 1.54 -11.02 4.03
N GLN A 85 1.16 -11.58 2.88
CA GLN A 85 1.67 -11.21 1.56
C GLN A 85 0.99 -9.97 0.98
N GLN A 86 -0.08 -9.45 1.60
CA GLN A 86 -0.72 -8.23 1.11
C GLN A 86 0.22 -7.02 1.32
N PRO A 87 0.45 -6.21 0.29
CA PRO A 87 1.25 -5.00 0.42
C PRO A 87 0.61 -4.10 1.46
N ARG A 88 1.41 -3.65 2.43
CA ARG A 88 0.99 -2.64 3.39
C ARG A 88 1.25 -1.26 2.77
N TYR A 89 0.31 -0.36 3.00
CA TYR A 89 0.33 0.99 2.47
C TYR A 89 0.40 1.99 3.63
N GLU A 90 1.38 1.81 4.52
CA GLU A 90 1.52 2.59 5.76
C GLU A 90 1.61 4.10 5.48
N LEU A 91 2.28 4.47 4.38
CA LEU A 91 2.43 5.86 3.94
C LEU A 91 1.11 6.51 3.51
N VAL A 92 0.13 5.72 3.05
CA VAL A 92 -1.16 6.24 2.59
C VAL A 92 -2.02 6.75 3.74
N HIS A 93 -1.79 6.27 4.97
CA HIS A 93 -2.48 6.79 6.16
C HIS A 93 -2.01 8.20 6.57
N TYR A 94 -0.84 8.64 6.11
CA TYR A 94 -0.35 10.00 6.32
C TYR A 94 -0.88 10.99 5.28
N ILE A 95 -1.45 10.49 4.18
CA ILE A 95 -2.23 11.33 3.27
C ILE A 95 -3.52 11.63 4.02
N PRO A 96 -3.78 12.87 4.46
CA PRO A 96 -5.04 13.17 5.12
C PRO A 96 -6.17 12.73 4.20
N PRO A 97 -7.24 12.09 4.72
CA PRO A 97 -8.41 11.80 3.91
C PRO A 97 -8.76 13.10 3.22
N THR A 98 -8.84 13.07 1.89
CA THR A 98 -9.15 14.26 1.09
C THR A 98 -10.42 14.82 1.68
N SER A 99 -10.27 15.88 2.47
CA SER A 99 -11.37 16.38 3.26
C SER A 99 -12.43 16.75 2.25
N ASN A 100 -13.63 16.20 2.38
CA ASN A 100 -14.78 16.69 1.64
C ASN A 100 -15.05 18.19 1.96
N VAL A 101 -14.30 18.80 2.89
CA VAL A 101 -14.29 20.25 3.16
C VAL A 101 -13.49 21.03 2.12
N ALA A 102 -12.63 20.38 1.32
CA ALA A 102 -12.06 20.98 0.13
C ALA A 102 -12.97 20.66 -1.08
N GLU A 103 -14.16 21.26 -1.11
CA GLU A 103 -14.62 21.78 -2.40
C GLU A 103 -13.44 22.60 -2.96
N HIS A 104 -13.01 22.30 -4.18
CA HIS A 104 -11.77 22.80 -4.83
C HIS A 104 -10.54 21.88 -4.72
N PHE A 105 -10.72 20.59 -4.99
CA PHE A 105 -9.99 20.12 -6.17
C PHE A 105 -10.83 20.55 -7.39
N PHE A 106 -10.24 21.38 -8.25
CA PHE A 106 -10.83 21.83 -9.52
C PHE A 106 -11.38 20.66 -10.34
#